data_AF-A0AAV5WRQ2-F1
#
_entry.id   AF-A0AAV5WRQ2-F1
#
_cell.length_a   1.000
_cell.length_b   1.000
_cell.length_c   1.000
_cell.angle_alpha   90.00
_cell.angle_beta   90.00
_cell.angle_gamma   90.00
#
_symmetry.space_group_name_H-M   'P 1'
#
loop_
_entity.id
_entity.type
_entity.pdbx_description
1 polymer ?
#
loop_
_entity_poly.entity_id
_entity_poly.type
_entity_poly.pdbx_seq_one_letter_code
_entity_poly.pdbx_strand_id
1 'polypeptide(L)'
;DREVINDRSSARYLIEENISDHVFFDLKKGHDTFTDKGVFLQDEPCLYQLCNWACAQKGETIEEVLGGADFAGKRGIFKRIAALIHSYHPQKWKMEDAWSIIALKMGGVILLGQTKIYREDAGHLPTYSGFKFEQYMTADKPNGIPDTDSPIDNRSSFEMMVRSELSLGGRTLKLCCGAEIHALRGNEPIEFKSAIEAKSEGFFSKLGHVLQSEISGVRSVITGYKNNNDEIDGFIVNKANSRIFSCIINR
;
A
#
# COMPACT_ATOMS: atom_id res chain seq x y z
N ASP A 1 -6.71 -4.64 -19.03
CA ASP A 1 -6.43 -6.09 -18.91
C ASP A 1 -5.30 -6.46 -17.93
N ARG A 2 -5.00 -5.65 -16.91
CA ARG A 2 -4.02 -5.97 -15.83
C ARG A 2 -2.65 -6.45 -16.33
N GLU A 3 -2.23 -5.96 -17.49
CA GLU A 3 -0.89 -6.19 -18.03
C GLU A 3 0.16 -5.49 -17.16
N VAL A 4 1.30 -6.15 -16.96
CA VAL A 4 2.41 -5.58 -16.21
C VAL A 4 3.28 -4.77 -17.16
N ILE A 5 3.37 -3.47 -16.92
CA ILE A 5 4.24 -2.55 -17.63
C ILE A 5 5.33 -2.10 -16.65
N ASN A 6 6.60 -2.34 -17.01
CA ASN A 6 7.75 -2.07 -16.15
C ASN A 6 8.25 -0.62 -16.29
N ASP A 7 7.36 0.34 -16.08
CA ASP A 7 7.66 1.77 -16.11
C ASP A 7 6.85 2.56 -15.05
N ARG A 8 6.62 3.85 -15.29
CA ARG A 8 5.86 4.73 -14.39
C ARG A 8 4.53 5.19 -14.98
N SER A 9 4.02 4.53 -16.04
CA SER A 9 2.83 4.97 -16.75
C SER A 9 1.57 5.01 -15.87
N SER A 10 1.51 4.12 -14.87
CA SER A 10 0.39 4.05 -13.92
C SER A 10 0.62 4.86 -12.65
N ALA A 11 1.74 5.59 -12.53
CA ALA A 11 2.01 6.41 -11.35
C ALA A 11 1.08 7.63 -11.33
N ARG A 12 0.49 7.88 -10.17
CA ARG A 12 -0.34 9.05 -9.89
C ARG A 12 0.44 10.06 -9.06
N TYR A 13 0.12 11.34 -9.19
CA TYR A 13 0.86 12.43 -8.57
C TYR A 13 0.00 13.17 -7.56
N LEU A 14 0.56 13.43 -6.37
CA LEU A 14 -0.11 14.17 -5.30
C LEU A 14 -0.40 15.61 -5.76
N ILE A 15 -1.64 16.06 -5.51
CA ILE A 15 -2.05 17.45 -5.65
C ILE A 15 -2.03 18.09 -4.26
N GLU A 16 -0.97 18.84 -3.95
CA GLU A 16 -0.76 19.38 -2.60
C GLU A 16 -1.82 20.44 -2.24
N GLU A 17 -2.36 21.14 -3.23
CA GLU A 17 -3.41 22.15 -3.09
C GLU A 17 -4.70 21.55 -2.50
N ASN A 18 -4.91 20.24 -2.67
CA ASN A 18 -6.05 19.53 -2.12
C ASN A 18 -5.89 19.18 -0.63
N ILE A 19 -4.72 19.42 -0.05
CA ILE A 19 -4.49 19.35 1.39
C ILE A 19 -4.83 20.72 1.99
N SER A 20 -6.10 20.94 2.33
CA SER A 20 -6.55 22.20 2.95
C SER A 20 -7.50 21.97 4.13
N ASP A 21 -7.66 22.99 4.97
CA ASP A 21 -8.54 22.96 6.14
C ASP A 21 -10.04 23.01 5.77
N HIS A 22 -10.36 23.27 4.50
CA HIS A 22 -11.70 23.45 3.98
C HIS A 22 -11.92 22.62 2.72
N VAL A 23 -11.87 21.29 2.87
CA VAL A 23 -12.23 20.36 1.81
C VAL A 23 -13.60 19.73 2.07
N PHE A 24 -14.22 19.31 0.98
CA PHE A 24 -15.41 18.48 1.00
C PHE A 24 -15.29 17.42 -0.08
N PHE A 25 -14.83 16.23 0.29
CA PHE A 25 -14.72 15.11 -0.65
C PHE A 25 -15.79 14.07 -0.36
N ASP A 26 -16.78 13.97 -1.25
CA ASP A 26 -17.81 12.93 -1.19
C ASP A 26 -17.22 11.57 -1.63
N LEU A 27 -16.95 10.69 -0.65
CA LEU A 27 -16.36 9.39 -0.93
C LEU A 27 -17.36 8.34 -1.46
N LYS A 28 -18.65 8.70 -1.63
CA LYS A 28 -19.69 7.86 -2.21
C LYS A 28 -19.95 8.17 -3.68
N LYS A 29 -19.60 9.39 -4.14
CA LYS A 29 -19.80 9.84 -5.52
C LYS A 29 -19.22 8.84 -6.52
N GLY A 30 -20.08 8.20 -7.32
CA GLY A 30 -19.73 7.27 -8.42
C GLY A 30 -19.59 5.80 -8.03
N HIS A 31 -19.96 5.41 -6.80
CA HIS A 31 -19.80 4.04 -6.28
C HIS A 31 -20.50 2.97 -7.15
N ASP A 32 -21.62 3.30 -7.76
CA ASP A 32 -22.40 2.44 -8.66
C ASP A 32 -21.64 2.03 -9.94
N THR A 33 -20.57 2.75 -10.30
CA THR A 33 -19.73 2.47 -11.47
C THR A 33 -18.38 1.83 -11.12
N PHE A 34 -18.18 1.44 -9.86
CA PHE A 34 -16.91 0.90 -9.38
C PHE A 34 -16.55 -0.44 -10.05
N THR A 35 -15.34 -0.52 -10.60
CA THR A 35 -14.76 -1.78 -11.10
C THR A 35 -13.72 -2.30 -10.12
N ASP A 36 -14.02 -3.43 -9.48
CA ASP A 36 -13.15 -4.05 -8.46
C ASP A 36 -12.24 -5.15 -9.02
N LYS A 37 -10.93 -5.01 -8.79
CA LYS A 37 -9.86 -5.94 -9.11
C LYS A 37 -9.98 -7.25 -8.33
N GLY A 38 -10.70 -7.26 -7.20
CA GLY A 38 -10.92 -8.45 -6.37
C GLY A 38 -11.41 -9.66 -7.15
N VAL A 39 -12.29 -9.43 -8.14
CA VAL A 39 -12.82 -10.48 -9.04
C VAL A 39 -11.71 -11.11 -9.90
N PHE A 40 -10.73 -10.31 -10.32
CA PHE A 40 -9.64 -10.73 -11.19
C PHE A 40 -8.43 -11.28 -10.45
N LEU A 41 -8.27 -10.93 -9.16
CA LEU A 41 -7.17 -11.42 -8.31
C LEU A 41 -7.27 -12.92 -8.03
N GLN A 42 -8.42 -13.54 -8.29
CA GLN A 42 -8.58 -14.97 -8.09
C GLN A 42 -7.66 -15.78 -9.01
N ASP A 43 -7.41 -15.37 -10.24
CA ASP A 43 -6.60 -16.20 -11.15
C ASP A 43 -5.15 -15.74 -11.29
N GLU A 44 -4.77 -14.65 -10.59
CA GLU A 44 -3.42 -14.09 -10.68
C GLU A 44 -2.41 -14.90 -9.84
N PRO A 45 -1.32 -15.41 -10.43
CA PRO A 45 -0.26 -16.08 -9.67
C PRO A 45 0.39 -15.13 -8.67
N CYS A 46 0.58 -15.58 -7.42
CA CYS A 46 0.95 -14.71 -6.29
C CYS A 46 2.30 -13.96 -6.44
N LEU A 47 3.19 -14.44 -7.31
CA LEU A 47 4.50 -13.86 -7.61
C LEU A 47 4.60 -13.26 -9.02
N TYR A 48 3.50 -13.24 -9.80
CA TYR A 48 3.52 -12.87 -11.21
C TYR A 48 4.18 -11.52 -11.48
N GLN A 49 3.74 -10.46 -10.80
CA GLN A 49 4.26 -9.10 -10.97
C GLN A 49 5.75 -9.00 -10.61
N LEU A 50 6.18 -9.63 -9.50
CA LEU A 50 7.58 -9.65 -9.08
C LEU A 50 8.47 -10.35 -10.11
N CYS A 51 8.04 -11.52 -10.58
CA CYS A 51 8.79 -12.28 -11.58
C CYS A 51 8.85 -11.54 -12.92
N ASN A 52 7.74 -10.93 -13.36
CA ASN A 52 7.70 -10.13 -14.57
C ASN A 52 8.70 -8.95 -14.48
N TRP A 53 8.67 -8.21 -13.38
CA TRP A 53 9.62 -7.12 -13.15
C TRP A 53 11.07 -7.61 -13.14
N ALA A 54 11.34 -8.72 -12.44
CA ALA A 54 12.68 -9.30 -12.34
C ALA A 54 13.23 -9.71 -13.72
N CYS A 55 12.41 -10.32 -14.58
CA CYS A 55 12.79 -10.69 -15.94
C CYS A 55 13.09 -9.47 -16.85
N ALA A 56 12.59 -8.28 -16.50
CA ALA A 56 12.86 -7.05 -17.24
C ALA A 56 14.14 -6.31 -16.76
N GLN A 57 14.75 -6.74 -15.66
CA GLN A 57 15.97 -6.11 -15.13
C GLN A 57 17.24 -6.66 -15.78
N LYS A 58 18.31 -5.87 -15.74
CA LYS A 58 19.64 -6.34 -16.08
C LYS A 58 20.22 -7.15 -14.91
N GLY A 59 20.82 -8.29 -15.21
CA GLY A 59 21.51 -9.15 -14.26
C GLY A 59 21.61 -10.58 -14.80
N GLU A 60 22.63 -11.33 -14.38
CA GLU A 60 22.83 -12.72 -14.78
C GLU A 60 22.20 -13.68 -13.77
N THR A 61 22.09 -13.25 -12.50
CA THR A 61 21.55 -14.05 -11.40
C THR A 61 20.36 -13.38 -10.73
N ILE A 62 19.52 -14.17 -10.05
CA ILE A 62 18.35 -13.64 -9.33
C ILE A 62 18.79 -12.77 -8.13
N GLU A 63 19.94 -13.09 -7.54
CA GLU A 63 20.59 -12.31 -6.51
C GLU A 63 20.98 -10.93 -7.02
N GLU A 64 21.59 -10.82 -8.21
CA GLU A 64 21.92 -9.54 -8.82
C GLU A 64 20.67 -8.72 -9.13
N VAL A 65 19.68 -9.34 -9.78
CA VAL A 65 18.41 -8.70 -10.17
C VAL A 65 17.66 -8.18 -8.94
N LEU A 66 17.63 -8.93 -7.84
CA LEU A 66 16.98 -8.53 -6.60
C LEU A 66 17.91 -7.75 -5.64
N GLY A 67 19.07 -7.29 -6.13
CA GLY A 67 19.96 -6.41 -5.39
C GLY A 67 20.58 -7.05 -4.14
N GLY A 68 20.88 -8.35 -4.19
CA GLY A 68 21.48 -9.13 -3.12
C GLY A 68 20.54 -9.38 -1.93
N ALA A 69 19.22 -9.44 -2.18
CA ALA A 69 18.23 -9.71 -1.16
C ALA A 69 18.28 -11.17 -0.67
N ASP A 70 17.99 -11.37 0.63
CA ASP A 70 17.80 -12.69 1.22
C ASP A 70 16.36 -13.18 0.97
N PHE A 71 15.40 -12.25 1.01
CA PHE A 71 13.98 -12.52 0.79
C PHE A 71 13.37 -11.55 -0.23
N ALA A 72 12.47 -12.04 -1.07
CA ALA A 72 11.67 -11.19 -1.96
C ALA A 72 10.18 -11.55 -2.00
N GLY A 73 9.32 -10.56 -2.16
CA GLY A 73 7.86 -10.76 -2.19
C GLY A 73 7.07 -9.45 -2.17
N LYS A 74 5.75 -9.51 -1.96
CA LYS A 74 4.94 -8.29 -1.80
C LYS A 74 5.15 -7.68 -0.42
N ARG A 75 5.20 -6.34 -0.32
CA ARG A 75 5.30 -5.58 0.95
C ARG A 75 4.28 -6.06 2.00
N GLY A 76 3.05 -6.34 1.57
CA GLY A 76 1.97 -6.82 2.45
C GLY A 76 2.31 -8.10 3.21
N ILE A 77 3.14 -8.97 2.64
CA ILE A 77 3.60 -10.23 3.26
C ILE A 77 4.53 -9.92 4.42
N PHE A 78 5.57 -9.12 4.17
CA PHE A 78 6.53 -8.70 5.20
C PHE A 78 5.85 -7.93 6.33
N LYS A 79 4.93 -7.01 5.99
CA LYS A 79 4.09 -6.31 6.98
C LYS A 79 3.35 -7.30 7.86
N ARG A 80 2.73 -8.33 7.27
CA ARG A 80 1.94 -9.30 8.01
C ARG A 80 2.80 -10.16 8.93
N ILE A 81 3.95 -10.62 8.46
CA ILE A 81 4.93 -11.34 9.29
C ILE A 81 5.36 -10.47 10.47
N ALA A 82 5.75 -9.22 10.23
CA ALA A 82 6.18 -8.29 11.27
C ALA A 82 5.06 -7.99 12.29
N ALA A 83 3.81 -7.91 11.83
CA ALA A 83 2.65 -7.67 12.69
C ALA A 83 2.25 -8.89 13.53
N LEU A 84 2.73 -10.11 13.24
CA LEU A 84 2.35 -11.35 13.96
C LEU A 84 2.48 -11.22 15.47
N ILE A 85 3.54 -10.56 15.94
CA ILE A 85 3.85 -10.37 17.37
C ILE A 85 2.70 -9.67 18.12
N HIS A 86 1.92 -8.84 17.42
CA HIS A 86 0.83 -8.06 18.01
C HIS A 86 -0.57 -8.49 17.54
N SER A 87 -0.69 -9.07 16.34
CA SER A 87 -1.98 -9.45 15.76
C SER A 87 -2.57 -10.73 16.35
N TYR A 88 -1.75 -11.58 16.98
CA TYR A 88 -2.20 -12.84 17.58
C TYR A 88 -2.36 -12.70 19.10
N HIS A 89 -3.44 -12.06 19.53
CA HIS A 89 -3.94 -12.27 20.90
C HIS A 89 -4.73 -13.59 20.92
N PRO A 90 -4.35 -14.62 21.71
CA PRO A 90 -4.96 -15.95 21.64
C PRO A 90 -6.49 -15.97 21.79
N GLN A 91 -7.06 -14.98 22.47
CA GLN A 91 -8.50 -14.84 22.69
C GLN A 91 -9.26 -14.12 21.55
N LYS A 92 -8.55 -13.50 20.60
CA LYS A 92 -9.15 -12.77 19.46
C LYS A 92 -8.87 -13.43 18.12
N TRP A 93 -8.08 -14.51 18.11
CA TRP A 93 -7.78 -15.23 16.88
C TRP A 93 -9.01 -15.96 16.37
N LYS A 94 -9.30 -15.79 15.08
CA LYS A 94 -10.33 -16.55 14.38
C LYS A 94 -9.69 -17.30 13.21
N MET A 95 -10.21 -18.48 12.91
CA MET A 95 -9.73 -19.28 11.77
C MET A 95 -9.88 -18.53 10.44
N GLU A 96 -10.88 -17.65 10.31
CA GLU A 96 -11.09 -16.78 9.15
C GLU A 96 -9.94 -15.76 8.91
N ASP A 97 -9.14 -15.47 9.94
CA ASP A 97 -7.95 -14.62 9.84
C ASP A 97 -6.68 -15.41 9.50
N ALA A 98 -6.78 -16.75 9.38
CA ALA A 98 -5.66 -17.58 9.01
C ALA A 98 -5.18 -17.27 7.59
N TRP A 99 -3.87 -17.39 7.40
CA TRP A 99 -3.22 -17.11 6.13
C TRP A 99 -2.01 -18.03 5.97
N SER A 100 -1.60 -18.27 4.73
CA SER A 100 -0.37 -19.04 4.47
C SER A 100 0.52 -18.34 3.45
N ILE A 101 1.79 -18.70 3.48
CA ILE A 101 2.81 -18.27 2.52
C ILE A 101 3.42 -19.53 1.92
N ILE A 102 3.66 -19.49 0.62
CA ILE A 102 4.59 -20.37 -0.08
C ILE A 102 5.95 -19.69 -0.10
N ALA A 103 6.98 -20.41 0.32
CA ALA A 103 8.36 -19.98 0.22
C ALA A 103 9.07 -20.85 -0.84
N LEU A 104 9.67 -20.20 -1.85
CA LEU A 104 10.43 -20.86 -2.91
C LEU A 104 11.87 -20.35 -2.85
N LYS A 105 12.84 -21.25 -2.70
CA LYS A 105 14.26 -20.88 -2.79
C LYS A 105 14.70 -20.96 -4.25
N MET A 106 15.24 -19.86 -4.78
CA MET A 106 15.79 -19.76 -6.13
C MET A 106 17.15 -19.09 -6.04
N GLY A 107 18.20 -19.83 -6.41
CA GLY A 107 19.58 -19.45 -6.06
C GLY A 107 19.73 -19.30 -4.54
N GLY A 108 20.25 -18.15 -4.13
CA GLY A 108 20.42 -17.69 -2.76
C GLY A 108 19.24 -16.90 -2.20
N VAL A 109 18.20 -16.63 -2.99
CA VAL A 109 17.05 -15.81 -2.57
C VAL A 109 15.83 -16.68 -2.23
N ILE A 110 15.09 -16.31 -1.18
CA ILE A 110 13.80 -16.92 -0.84
C ILE A 110 12.66 -16.01 -1.30
N LEU A 111 11.90 -16.47 -2.29
CA LEU A 111 10.69 -15.80 -2.78
C LEU A 111 9.48 -16.18 -1.92
N LEU A 112 8.71 -15.20 -1.47
CA LEU A 112 7.54 -15.36 -0.62
C LEU A 112 6.28 -14.94 -1.37
N GLY A 113 5.38 -15.90 -1.58
CA GLY A 113 4.07 -15.67 -2.19
C GLY A 113 2.96 -16.03 -1.21
N GLN A 114 2.00 -15.15 -0.99
CA GLN A 114 0.87 -15.46 -0.12
C GLN A 114 -0.10 -16.42 -0.82
N THR A 115 -0.55 -17.47 -0.13
CA THR A 115 -1.68 -18.29 -0.59
C THR A 115 -2.98 -17.55 -0.28
N LYS A 116 -3.96 -17.67 -1.17
CA LYS A 116 -5.21 -16.90 -1.10
C LYS A 116 -5.85 -17.02 0.29
N ILE A 117 -6.18 -15.88 0.88
CA ILE A 117 -7.16 -15.81 1.96
C ILE A 117 -8.48 -15.60 1.26
N TYR A 118 -9.40 -16.54 1.38
CA TYR A 118 -10.78 -16.32 0.98
C TYR A 118 -11.39 -15.31 1.95
N ARG A 119 -11.72 -14.12 1.46
CA ARG A 119 -12.59 -13.20 2.18
C ARG A 119 -13.88 -13.14 1.39
N GLU A 120 -14.97 -13.57 2.02
CA GLU A 120 -16.31 -13.23 1.53
C GLU A 120 -16.44 -11.70 1.46
N ASP A 121 -17.16 -11.21 0.45
CA ASP A 121 -17.32 -9.79 0.13
C ASP A 121 -17.69 -8.97 1.38
N ALA A 122 -16.67 -8.41 2.04
CA ALA A 122 -16.84 -7.26 2.89
C ALA A 122 -17.25 -6.14 1.94
N GLY A 123 -18.52 -5.73 1.99
CA GLY A 123 -19.16 -4.89 0.96
C GLY A 123 -18.26 -3.78 0.39
N HIS A 124 -18.45 -3.45 -0.89
CA HIS A 124 -17.48 -2.64 -1.64
C HIS A 124 -17.27 -1.22 -1.13
N LEU A 125 -18.16 -0.67 -0.29
CA LEU A 125 -18.14 0.75 0.07
C LEU A 125 -16.89 1.20 0.87
N PRO A 126 -16.44 0.53 1.96
CA PRO A 126 -15.18 0.88 2.61
C PRO A 126 -13.98 0.84 1.68
N THR A 127 -13.89 -0.19 0.82
CA THR A 127 -12.82 -0.34 -0.19
C THR A 127 -12.86 0.79 -1.22
N TYR A 128 -14.05 1.06 -1.77
CA TYR A 128 -14.30 2.14 -2.72
C TYR A 128 -13.91 3.51 -2.16
N SER A 129 -14.31 3.80 -0.92
CA SER A 129 -14.05 5.10 -0.28
C SER A 129 -12.55 5.41 -0.19
N GLY A 130 -11.70 4.37 -0.06
CA GLY A 130 -10.24 4.50 -0.14
C GLY A 130 -9.81 4.99 -1.52
N PHE A 131 -10.21 4.28 -2.58
CA PHE A 131 -9.87 4.66 -3.95
C PHE A 131 -10.48 6.01 -4.36
N LYS A 132 -11.67 6.35 -3.89
CA LYS A 132 -12.28 7.65 -4.14
C LYS A 132 -11.48 8.78 -3.51
N PHE A 133 -10.97 8.56 -2.31
CA PHE A 133 -10.05 9.50 -1.69
C PHE A 133 -8.76 9.67 -2.52
N GLU A 134 -8.18 8.58 -3.04
CA GLU A 134 -7.01 8.65 -3.93
C GLU A 134 -7.31 9.45 -5.22
N GLN A 135 -8.50 9.28 -5.80
CA GLN A 135 -8.93 10.05 -6.97
C GLN A 135 -9.01 11.54 -6.67
N TYR A 136 -9.52 11.95 -5.51
CA TYR A 136 -9.52 13.36 -5.10
C TYR A 136 -8.12 13.93 -4.88
N MET A 137 -7.18 13.13 -4.41
CA MET A 137 -5.84 13.60 -4.03
C MET A 137 -4.81 13.56 -5.17
N THR A 138 -5.16 13.00 -6.33
CA THR A 138 -4.16 12.70 -7.36
C THR A 138 -4.57 13.04 -8.79
N ALA A 139 -3.56 13.31 -9.62
CA ALA A 139 -3.69 13.44 -11.07
C ALA A 139 -2.72 12.51 -11.82
N ASP A 140 -2.96 12.30 -13.12
CA ASP A 140 -2.09 11.50 -14.00
C ASP A 140 -0.74 12.15 -14.31
N LYS A 141 -0.61 13.46 -14.05
CA LYS A 141 0.60 14.23 -14.34
C LYS A 141 0.96 15.10 -13.13
N PRO A 142 2.25 15.43 -12.95
CA PRO A 142 2.66 16.43 -11.97
C PRO A 142 1.91 17.74 -12.18
N ASN A 143 1.38 18.31 -11.10
CA ASN A 143 0.58 19.55 -11.10
C ASN A 143 -0.67 19.49 -12.01
N GLY A 144 -1.15 18.28 -12.32
CA GLY A 144 -2.39 18.08 -13.05
C GLY A 144 -3.62 18.41 -12.19
N ILE A 145 -4.80 18.34 -12.81
CA ILE A 145 -6.06 18.48 -12.11
C ILE A 145 -6.65 17.07 -11.92
N PRO A 146 -7.08 16.69 -10.71
CA PRO A 146 -7.76 15.43 -10.50
C PRO A 146 -9.05 15.34 -11.31
N ASP A 147 -9.21 14.25 -12.05
CA ASP A 147 -10.50 13.88 -12.63
C ASP A 147 -11.31 13.08 -11.60
N THR A 148 -12.27 13.75 -10.97
CA THR A 148 -13.09 13.19 -9.87
C THR A 148 -14.45 12.70 -10.31
N ASP A 149 -14.75 12.82 -11.61
CA ASP A 149 -16.01 12.40 -12.22
C ASP A 149 -15.88 11.08 -12.99
N SER A 150 -14.66 10.68 -13.36
CA SER A 150 -14.43 9.37 -13.96
C SER A 150 -14.79 8.21 -13.00
N PRO A 151 -15.31 7.09 -13.55
CA PRO A 151 -15.48 5.86 -12.80
C PRO A 151 -14.17 5.38 -12.16
N ILE A 152 -14.27 4.82 -10.97
CA ILE A 152 -13.11 4.22 -10.31
C ILE A 152 -12.90 2.81 -10.81
N ASP A 153 -11.69 2.56 -11.28
CA ASP A 153 -11.19 1.24 -11.66
C ASP A 153 -9.89 0.98 -10.89
N ASN A 154 -9.94 0.10 -9.89
CA ASN A 154 -8.77 -0.20 -9.05
C ASN A 154 -7.88 -1.32 -9.64
N ARG A 155 -8.12 -1.77 -10.87
CA ARG A 155 -7.29 -2.78 -11.55
C ARG A 155 -5.91 -2.23 -11.92
N SER A 156 -5.81 -0.93 -12.19
CA SER A 156 -4.54 -0.24 -12.38
C SER A 156 -3.90 0.02 -11.01
N SER A 157 -2.61 -0.29 -10.88
CA SER A 157 -1.83 -0.03 -9.68
C SER A 157 -0.39 0.29 -10.05
N PHE A 158 0.24 1.18 -9.30
CA PHE A 158 1.67 1.45 -9.41
C PHE A 158 2.41 0.83 -8.24
N GLU A 159 3.36 -0.06 -8.55
CA GLU A 159 4.21 -0.69 -7.54
C GLU A 159 5.65 -0.21 -7.69
N MET A 160 6.24 0.24 -6.58
CA MET A 160 7.67 0.48 -6.50
C MET A 160 8.39 -0.77 -5.99
N MET A 161 9.49 -1.12 -6.63
CA MET A 161 10.41 -2.13 -6.13
C MET A 161 11.36 -1.50 -5.12
N VAL A 162 11.26 -1.95 -3.88
CA VAL A 162 11.97 -1.37 -2.74
C VAL A 162 12.93 -2.40 -2.15
N ARG A 163 14.18 -1.99 -1.95
CA ARG A 163 15.14 -2.71 -1.11
C ARG A 163 15.12 -2.14 0.30
N SER A 164 15.02 -3.03 1.29
CA SER A 164 15.06 -2.68 2.70
C SER A 164 16.02 -3.60 3.45
N GLU A 165 16.56 -3.12 4.57
CA GLU A 165 17.48 -3.87 5.40
C GLU A 165 17.02 -3.82 6.86
N LEU A 166 16.85 -4.99 7.45
CA LEU A 166 16.47 -5.18 8.85
C LEU A 166 17.67 -5.73 9.62
N SER A 167 18.30 -4.90 10.44
CA SER A 167 19.42 -5.29 11.28
C SER A 167 18.97 -5.61 12.71
N LEU A 168 19.27 -6.82 13.18
CA LEU A 168 18.98 -7.27 14.54
C LEU A 168 20.08 -8.19 15.05
N GLY A 169 20.65 -7.89 16.22
CA GLY A 169 21.61 -8.77 16.89
C GLY A 169 22.87 -9.09 16.07
N GLY A 170 23.39 -8.10 15.33
CA GLY A 170 24.58 -8.26 14.47
C GLY A 170 24.32 -8.99 13.15
N ARG A 171 23.07 -9.39 12.87
CA ARG A 171 22.65 -9.93 11.57
C ARG A 171 21.84 -8.87 10.83
N THR A 172 21.98 -8.84 9.52
CA THR A 172 21.19 -7.98 8.65
C THR A 172 20.45 -8.86 7.65
N LEU A 173 19.12 -8.74 7.63
CA LEU A 173 18.26 -9.35 6.62
C LEU A 173 17.97 -8.33 5.54
N LYS A 174 18.21 -8.69 4.28
CA LYS A 174 17.96 -7.87 3.11
C LYS A 174 16.67 -8.31 2.45
N LEU A 175 15.77 -7.36 2.26
CA LEU A 175 14.46 -7.57 1.66
C LEU A 175 14.39 -6.85 0.31
N CYS A 176 13.79 -7.48 -0.69
CA CYS A 176 13.34 -6.83 -1.91
C CYS A 176 11.82 -6.98 -2.02
N CYS A 177 11.06 -5.90 -2.17
CA CYS A 177 9.61 -6.03 -2.23
C CYS A 177 8.92 -5.11 -3.22
N GLY A 178 7.84 -5.62 -3.82
CA GLY A 178 6.86 -4.83 -4.55
C GLY A 178 5.93 -4.13 -3.56
N ALA A 179 5.90 -2.80 -3.63
CA ALA A 179 5.11 -1.95 -2.76
C ALA A 179 4.16 -1.10 -3.61
N GLU A 180 2.85 -1.37 -3.53
CA GLU A 180 1.82 -0.52 -4.11
C GLU A 180 1.87 0.87 -3.47
N ILE A 181 2.06 1.90 -4.29
CA ILE A 181 2.19 3.31 -3.90
C ILE A 181 0.99 4.06 -4.45
N HIS A 182 0.32 4.85 -3.61
CA HIS A 182 -0.88 5.55 -4.03
C HIS A 182 -0.57 6.82 -4.82
N ALA A 183 0.51 7.54 -4.47
CA ALA A 183 0.94 8.71 -5.22
C ALA A 183 2.44 9.02 -5.11
N LEU A 184 2.92 9.88 -5.99
CA LEU A 184 4.24 10.48 -5.95
C LEU A 184 4.15 11.99 -5.71
N ARG A 185 5.03 12.51 -4.84
CA ARG A 185 5.42 13.92 -4.80
C ARG A 185 6.81 14.04 -5.43
N GLY A 186 6.86 14.42 -6.71
CA GLY A 186 8.08 14.28 -7.51
C GLY A 186 8.48 12.80 -7.62
N ASN A 187 9.50 12.38 -6.88
CA ASN A 187 9.93 10.97 -6.76
C ASN A 187 9.65 10.37 -5.37
N GLU A 188 9.13 11.16 -4.42
CA GLU A 188 8.84 10.68 -3.07
C GLU A 188 7.52 9.93 -3.06
N PRO A 189 7.48 8.67 -2.59
CA PRO A 189 6.24 7.92 -2.50
C PRO A 189 5.39 8.41 -1.32
N ILE A 190 4.09 8.53 -1.57
CA ILE A 190 3.06 9.00 -0.65
C ILE A 190 2.03 7.88 -0.46
N GLU A 191 1.60 7.68 0.77
CA GLU A 191 0.53 6.76 1.11
C GLU A 191 -0.69 7.56 1.60
N PHE A 192 -1.87 7.13 1.19
CA PHE A 192 -3.15 7.68 1.64
C PHE A 192 -3.85 6.74 2.62
N LYS A 193 -4.53 7.33 3.59
CA LYS A 193 -5.47 6.64 4.48
C LYS A 193 -6.73 7.46 4.64
N SER A 194 -7.85 6.80 4.89
CA SER A 194 -9.08 7.46 5.29
C SER A 194 -9.62 6.82 6.57
N ALA A 195 -10.09 7.63 7.52
CA ALA A 195 -10.49 7.19 8.87
C ALA A 195 -11.73 7.95 9.36
N ILE A 196 -12.59 7.32 10.16
CA ILE A 196 -13.90 7.87 10.57
C ILE A 196 -13.81 8.95 11.66
N GLU A 197 -12.68 9.10 12.36
CA GLU A 197 -12.47 10.23 13.30
C GLU A 197 -11.03 10.25 13.82
N ALA A 198 -10.55 11.42 14.25
CA ALA A 198 -9.27 11.58 14.96
C ALA A 198 -9.37 11.12 16.43
N LYS A 199 -10.01 9.96 16.70
CA LYS A 199 -9.89 9.35 18.03
C LYS A 199 -8.42 9.04 18.29
N SER A 200 -8.01 9.13 19.55
CA SER A 200 -6.67 8.79 20.03
C SER A 200 -6.39 7.30 19.84
N GLU A 201 -6.21 6.92 18.60
CA GLU A 201 -5.76 5.60 18.20
C GLU A 201 -4.36 5.39 18.73
N GLY A 202 -4.24 4.46 19.69
CA GLY A 202 -2.97 4.09 20.30
C GLY A 202 -1.98 3.56 19.28
N PHE A 203 -0.68 3.59 19.61
CA PHE A 203 0.41 3.15 18.73
C PHE A 203 0.13 1.82 18.02
N PHE A 204 -0.42 0.83 18.73
CA PHE A 204 -0.68 -0.50 18.19
C PHE A 204 -1.77 -0.55 17.10
N SER A 205 -2.79 0.33 17.15
CA SER A 205 -3.78 0.38 16.05
C SER A 205 -3.16 0.93 14.77
N LYS A 206 -2.14 1.79 14.90
CA LYS A 206 -1.40 2.38 13.79
C LYS A 206 -0.16 1.58 13.36
N LEU A 207 0.25 0.56 14.12
CA LEU A 207 1.46 -0.22 13.85
C LEU A 207 1.44 -0.82 12.44
N GLY A 208 0.28 -1.25 11.95
CA GLY A 208 0.15 -1.74 10.57
C GLY A 208 0.54 -0.68 9.52
N HIS A 209 0.15 0.58 9.73
CA HIS A 209 0.52 1.69 8.84
C HIS A 209 1.99 2.06 8.95
N VAL A 210 2.54 2.04 10.18
CA VAL A 210 3.97 2.27 10.43
C VAL A 210 4.79 1.20 9.71
N LEU A 211 4.51 -0.08 9.95
CA LEU A 211 5.22 -1.20 9.33
C LEU A 211 5.11 -1.17 7.79
N GLN A 212 3.92 -0.88 7.27
CA GLN A 212 3.73 -0.74 5.83
C GLN A 212 4.69 0.31 5.26
N SER A 213 4.71 1.49 5.88
CA SER A 213 5.47 2.62 5.37
C SER A 213 6.97 2.45 5.55
N GLU A 214 7.41 1.93 6.70
CA GLU A 214 8.83 1.65 6.99
C GLU A 214 9.44 0.63 6.04
N ILE A 215 8.71 -0.46 5.72
CA ILE A 215 9.20 -1.48 4.80
C ILE A 215 9.39 -0.91 3.38
N SER A 216 8.50 -0.02 2.94
CA SER A 216 8.58 0.60 1.61
C SER A 216 9.32 1.94 1.56
N GLY A 217 9.87 2.42 2.68
CA GLY A 217 10.54 3.72 2.74
C GLY A 217 9.62 4.93 2.47
N VAL A 218 8.31 4.76 2.66
CA VAL A 218 7.32 5.84 2.55
C VAL A 218 7.45 6.73 3.79
N ARG A 219 7.72 8.01 3.58
CA ARG A 219 7.95 8.97 4.68
C ARG A 219 6.74 9.84 4.99
N SER A 220 5.76 9.87 4.10
CA SER A 220 4.62 10.77 4.19
C SER A 220 3.34 9.95 4.03
N VAL A 221 2.50 9.96 5.08
CA VAL A 221 1.16 9.38 5.05
C VAL A 221 0.15 10.50 5.24
N ILE A 222 -0.74 10.69 4.27
CA ILE A 222 -1.82 11.66 4.35
C ILE A 222 -3.09 10.92 4.74
N THR A 223 -3.65 11.28 5.88
CA THR A 223 -4.90 10.71 6.39
C THR A 223 -6.01 11.72 6.25
N GLY A 224 -7.04 11.41 5.46
CA GLY A 224 -8.30 12.14 5.44
C GLY A 224 -9.26 11.63 6.52
N TYR A 225 -9.88 12.53 7.28
CA TYR A 225 -10.90 12.20 8.25
C TYR A 225 -12.28 12.32 7.63
N LYS A 226 -13.06 11.26 7.72
CA LYS A 226 -14.43 11.18 7.22
C LYS A 226 -15.39 11.55 8.34
N ASN A 227 -16.42 12.30 8.02
CA ASN A 227 -17.58 12.45 8.89
C ASN A 227 -18.54 11.24 8.75
N ASN A 228 -19.67 11.28 9.46
CA ASN A 228 -20.70 10.23 9.41
C ASN A 228 -21.39 10.06 8.06
N ASN A 229 -21.19 10.99 7.12
CA ASN A 229 -21.72 10.92 5.75
C ASN A 229 -20.70 10.32 4.76
N ASP A 230 -19.54 9.85 5.22
CA ASP A 230 -18.41 9.44 4.37
C ASP A 230 -17.83 10.60 3.54
N GLU A 231 -17.87 11.82 4.06
CA GLU A 231 -17.25 12.99 3.44
C GLU A 231 -15.95 13.32 4.16
N ILE A 232 -14.87 13.60 3.42
CA ILE A 232 -13.66 14.14 4.04
C ILE A 232 -13.85 15.63 4.33
N ASP A 233 -13.67 16.00 5.60
CA ASP A 233 -13.75 17.38 6.09
C ASP A 233 -12.46 17.87 6.78
N GLY A 234 -11.41 17.05 6.81
CA GLY A 234 -10.10 17.44 7.33
C GLY A 234 -8.98 16.43 7.08
N PHE A 235 -7.73 16.87 7.30
CA PHE A 235 -6.53 16.07 7.07
C PHE A 235 -5.55 16.08 8.24
N ILE A 236 -4.78 15.00 8.36
CA ILE A 236 -3.49 15.00 9.04
C ILE A 236 -2.43 14.46 8.09
N VAL A 237 -1.31 15.18 8.01
CA VAL A 237 -0.11 14.75 7.29
C VAL A 237 0.91 14.24 8.29
N ASN A 238 1.10 12.92 8.33
CA ASN A 238 2.12 12.29 9.16
C ASN A 238 3.43 12.23 8.38
N LYS A 239 4.43 13.00 8.82
CA LYS A 239 5.78 12.96 8.24
C LYS A 239 6.73 12.22 9.17
N ALA A 240 7.43 11.23 8.62
CA ALA A 240 8.51 10.56 9.30
C ALA A 240 9.79 11.39 9.19
N ASN A 241 10.21 12.02 10.29
CA ASN A 241 11.46 12.79 10.38
C ASN A 241 12.70 11.89 10.53
N SER A 242 12.50 10.59 10.80
CA SER A 242 13.46 9.49 10.70
C SER A 242 12.65 8.19 10.51
N ARG A 243 13.25 6.98 10.59
CA ARG A 243 12.60 5.66 10.43
C ARG A 243 11.47 5.33 11.44
N ILE A 244 10.85 6.34 12.06
CA ILE A 244 9.66 6.28 12.89
C ILE A 244 8.90 7.61 12.72
N PHE A 245 7.62 7.53 12.36
CA PHE A 245 6.72 8.67 12.12
C PHE A 245 6.62 9.63 13.30
N SER A 246 6.73 10.94 13.04
CA SER A 246 6.34 12.00 13.97
C SER A 246 5.01 12.62 13.50
N CYS A 247 3.99 12.59 14.35
CA CYS A 247 2.69 13.19 14.08
C CYS A 247 2.78 14.71 14.31
N ILE A 248 2.54 15.51 13.28
CA ILE A 248 2.28 16.95 13.43
C ILE A 248 0.78 17.12 13.15
N ILE A 249 0.04 17.51 14.19
CA ILE A 249 -1.38 17.87 14.08
C ILE A 249 -1.40 19.37 13.78
N ASN A 250 -1.80 19.76 12.57
CA ASN A 250 -2.21 21.13 12.33
C ASN A 250 -3.63 21.30 12.91
N ARG A 251 -3.80 22.30 13.75
CA ARG A 251 -5.10 22.74 14.30
C ARG A 251 -5.39 24.12 13.76
#